data_AF-A0ABD3QRT2-F1
#
_entry.id   AF-A0ABD3QRT2-F1
#
_cell.length_a   1.000
_cell.length_b   1.000
_cell.length_c   1.000
_cell.angle_alpha   90.00
_cell.angle_beta   90.00
_cell.angle_gamma   90.00
#
_symmetry.space_group_name_H-M   'P 1'
#
loop_
_entity.id
_entity.type
_entity.pdbx_description
1 polymer ?
#
loop_
_entity_poly.entity_id
_entity_poly.type
_entity_poly.pdbx_seq_one_letter_code
_entity_poly.pdbx_strand_id
1 'polypeptide(L)'
;TYGGLLSAPSDGQIDLPAGRIKIKAAASLEKHPKAAKTSNNFHPDPIVTIPSTRLFFSSVGTRDVSCNRITLAEKPRDYFTPITGIVGGCLIGLSAAVLLLFNGDILGASGLASSFVVAPRKTLIDPTQQWKLFFVGMFFLTTRIYVTIWPNALDDPRLGKPGIPLVSSAGYLVGGFFVGIGTRLGNGCTTGHGICGMARLSIRSFVGVGSFMLTGVLTATISSESGPIFRFLRDNSLDVAAYLPTLTSVIISSIIGSLIAAAGILGLILRKAPDSATQDENVELENNKRKILPSIASAFLFSVGLVVSQMTLFSKIYGFLNMKLIPDGTWDPTLLCVMGGGFCISFLSYQWVKGFNIFKNRHAMDCPLSQKAECGKFNVPSNKIIDINLIIGEVLFGFGWGTAGWCPGPAMFLAFAGYPYLVYRWWPMFFVGSFIGEQIKNLQTRLKERETSPTDDTGIQEETKQDINSKHDDTISNSTLDADKSDFDKNQVDLTVA
;
A
#
# COMPACT_ATOMS: atom_id res chain seq x y z
N THR A 1 -10.66 -31.39 -38.90
CA THR A 1 -10.23 -32.35 -39.94
C THR A 1 -10.88 -33.68 -39.64
N TYR A 2 -11.46 -34.36 -40.65
CA TYR A 2 -12.43 -35.48 -40.53
C TYR A 2 -13.75 -35.04 -39.83
N GLY A 3 -14.97 -35.33 -40.30
CA GLY A 3 -15.48 -36.20 -41.38
C GLY A 3 -16.16 -37.45 -40.78
N GLY A 4 -17.38 -37.86 -41.13
CA GLY A 4 -18.43 -37.30 -41.99
C GLY A 4 -19.58 -38.32 -42.21
N LEU A 5 -20.65 -37.90 -42.90
CA LEU A 5 -21.65 -38.75 -43.60
C LEU A 5 -22.72 -39.57 -42.82
N LEU A 6 -23.85 -39.80 -43.53
CA LEU A 6 -25.04 -40.66 -43.26
C LEU A 6 -26.03 -40.13 -42.19
N SER A 7 -27.17 -39.52 -42.56
CA SER A 7 -28.37 -40.02 -43.28
C SER A 7 -29.40 -40.66 -42.34
N ALA A 8 -30.61 -40.08 -42.31
CA ALA A 8 -31.81 -40.71 -41.73
C ALA A 8 -32.28 -41.91 -42.60
N PRO A 9 -33.22 -42.74 -42.10
CA PRO A 9 -34.63 -42.41 -42.33
C PRO A 9 -35.64 -42.86 -41.24
N SER A 10 -36.92 -42.59 -41.55
CA SER A 10 -38.16 -43.29 -41.13
C SER A 10 -38.66 -43.21 -39.69
N ASP A 11 -39.68 -42.38 -39.53
CA ASP A 11 -41.00 -42.66 -38.94
C ASP A 11 -41.22 -43.99 -38.19
N GLY A 12 -41.80 -43.88 -37.00
CA GLY A 12 -42.21 -45.00 -36.15
C GLY A 12 -43.20 -44.57 -35.07
N GLN A 13 -44.38 -44.11 -35.47
CA GLN A 13 -45.47 -43.75 -34.56
C GLN A 13 -46.08 -45.03 -33.95
N ILE A 14 -45.96 -45.21 -32.64
CA ILE A 14 -46.70 -46.24 -31.87
C ILE A 14 -47.37 -45.54 -30.70
N ASP A 15 -48.66 -45.80 -30.52
CA ASP A 15 -49.56 -45.08 -29.61
C ASP A 15 -50.20 -46.04 -28.59
N LEU A 16 -50.70 -45.46 -27.49
CA LEU A 16 -51.52 -46.08 -26.41
C LEU A 16 -50.83 -47.05 -25.41
N PRO A 17 -51.39 -47.26 -24.19
CA PRO A 17 -52.51 -46.56 -23.54
C PRO A 17 -52.19 -45.96 -22.13
N ALA A 18 -53.15 -45.19 -21.61
CA ALA A 18 -53.04 -44.47 -20.34
C ALA A 18 -53.08 -45.33 -19.06
N GLY A 19 -52.24 -45.00 -18.08
CA GLY A 19 -52.29 -45.50 -16.71
C GLY A 19 -52.47 -44.38 -15.68
N ARG A 20 -53.55 -44.41 -14.90
CA ARG A 20 -53.80 -43.43 -13.82
C ARG A 20 -53.00 -43.78 -12.57
N ILE A 21 -52.31 -42.81 -11.96
CA ILE A 21 -51.88 -42.90 -10.55
C ILE A 21 -52.41 -41.68 -9.78
N LYS A 22 -53.24 -41.95 -8.76
CA LYS A 22 -53.63 -40.96 -7.75
C LYS A 22 -52.59 -40.95 -6.63
N ILE A 23 -52.25 -39.77 -6.10
CA ILE A 23 -51.63 -39.65 -4.77
C ILE A 23 -52.54 -38.78 -3.90
N LYS A 24 -52.73 -39.23 -2.64
CA LYS A 24 -53.67 -38.65 -1.67
C LYS A 24 -53.15 -37.33 -1.10
N ALA A 25 -54.03 -36.36 -0.95
CA ALA A 25 -53.86 -35.30 0.05
C ALA A 25 -54.19 -35.83 1.45
N ALA A 26 -53.48 -35.35 2.46
CA ALA A 26 -53.83 -35.50 3.86
C ALA A 26 -53.89 -34.11 4.49
N ALA A 27 -55.07 -33.73 4.98
CA ALA A 27 -55.28 -32.49 5.73
C ALA A 27 -55.41 -32.83 7.22
N SER A 28 -54.92 -31.95 8.09
CA SER A 28 -55.33 -31.91 9.49
C SER A 28 -55.69 -30.46 9.84
N LEU A 29 -56.86 -30.29 10.48
CA LEU A 29 -57.39 -28.98 10.85
C LEU A 29 -56.83 -28.51 12.19
N GLU A 30 -56.75 -27.20 12.38
CA GLU A 30 -57.23 -26.62 13.65
C GLU A 30 -57.88 -25.23 13.46
N LYS A 31 -58.52 -24.71 14.53
CA LYS A 31 -59.77 -23.93 14.42
C LYS A 31 -59.61 -22.40 14.47
N HIS A 32 -60.49 -21.73 13.71
CA HIS A 32 -60.98 -20.33 13.80
C HIS A 32 -61.59 -19.97 15.19
N PRO A 33 -62.02 -18.70 15.52
CA PRO A 33 -62.59 -17.71 14.58
C PRO A 33 -62.63 -16.16 14.88
N LYS A 34 -63.17 -15.40 13.91
CA LYS A 34 -63.82 -14.04 13.95
C LYS A 34 -62.93 -12.76 14.05
N ALA A 35 -63.30 -11.60 13.48
CA ALA A 35 -64.24 -11.22 12.38
C ALA A 35 -64.16 -9.71 12.02
N ALA A 36 -64.51 -9.34 10.76
CA ALA A 36 -64.98 -8.03 10.19
C ALA A 36 -64.35 -7.79 8.78
N LYS A 37 -65.08 -7.78 7.64
CA LYS A 37 -65.93 -6.71 7.05
C LYS A 37 -65.15 -5.37 6.85
N THR A 38 -65.10 -4.71 5.69
CA THR A 38 -66.16 -4.50 4.66
C THR A 38 -65.64 -3.99 3.29
N SER A 39 -66.46 -4.15 2.22
CA SER A 39 -66.63 -3.23 1.05
C SER A 39 -65.69 -3.20 -0.18
N ASN A 40 -66.10 -3.96 -1.22
CA ASN A 40 -66.40 -3.56 -2.62
C ASN A 40 -65.62 -2.48 -3.41
N ASN A 41 -65.15 -2.84 -4.62
CA ASN A 41 -65.38 -2.24 -5.97
C ASN A 41 -64.15 -2.40 -6.91
N PHE A 42 -64.25 -2.32 -8.25
CA PHE A 42 -64.79 -3.23 -9.28
C PHE A 42 -64.20 -2.77 -10.65
N HIS A 43 -63.41 -3.62 -11.34
CA HIS A 43 -63.01 -3.55 -12.78
C HIS A 43 -62.14 -2.36 -13.33
N PRO A 44 -61.52 -2.47 -14.53
CA PRO A 44 -60.67 -3.57 -15.04
C PRO A 44 -59.38 -3.10 -15.79
N ASP A 45 -58.51 -4.03 -16.19
CA ASP A 45 -57.31 -3.80 -17.03
C ASP A 45 -57.62 -3.44 -18.50
N PRO A 46 -56.62 -2.91 -19.24
CA PRO A 46 -56.47 -3.17 -20.67
C PRO A 46 -55.27 -4.11 -20.96
N ILE A 47 -55.58 -5.20 -21.67
CA ILE A 47 -54.62 -6.16 -22.21
C ILE A 47 -53.82 -5.53 -23.36
N VAL A 48 -52.49 -5.69 -23.37
CA VAL A 48 -51.66 -5.42 -24.57
C VAL A 48 -51.09 -6.72 -25.10
N THR A 49 -51.54 -7.10 -26.29
CA THR A 49 -51.13 -8.31 -27.01
C THR A 49 -50.08 -7.94 -28.07
N ILE A 50 -48.90 -8.54 -28.02
CA ILE A 50 -47.87 -8.49 -29.08
C ILE A 50 -47.38 -9.93 -29.34
N PRO A 51 -47.23 -10.37 -30.60
CA PRO A 51 -47.29 -11.78 -30.94
C PRO A 51 -45.98 -12.55 -30.75
N SER A 52 -46.12 -13.87 -30.58
CA SER A 52 -45.03 -14.82 -30.47
C SER A 52 -44.49 -15.24 -31.85
N THR A 53 -43.18 -15.08 -32.06
CA THR A 53 -42.43 -15.77 -33.12
C THR A 53 -41.24 -16.48 -32.49
N ARG A 54 -41.16 -17.81 -32.62
CA ARG A 54 -40.06 -18.65 -32.09
C ARG A 54 -39.13 -19.10 -33.23
N LEU A 55 -37.82 -19.12 -32.94
CA LEU A 55 -36.78 -20.08 -33.37
C LEU A 55 -35.47 -19.61 -32.70
N PHE A 56 -35.01 -20.17 -31.57
CA PHE A 56 -34.12 -21.36 -31.43
C PHE A 56 -32.81 -21.25 -32.25
N PHE A 57 -31.59 -21.38 -31.72
CA PHE A 57 -31.02 -21.93 -30.46
C PHE A 57 -30.01 -20.93 -29.80
N SER A 58 -29.26 -21.14 -28.69
CA SER A 58 -28.98 -22.35 -27.87
C SER A 58 -28.57 -22.07 -26.41
N SER A 59 -28.80 -23.08 -25.56
CA SER A 59 -28.09 -23.50 -24.33
C SER A 59 -27.08 -22.59 -23.60
N VAL A 60 -27.54 -21.90 -22.55
CA VAL A 60 -26.90 -21.93 -21.21
C VAL A 60 -28.00 -22.05 -20.16
N GLY A 61 -27.89 -22.99 -19.22
CA GLY A 61 -28.97 -23.34 -18.30
C GLY A 61 -29.23 -22.31 -17.20
N THR A 62 -30.33 -21.57 -17.31
CA THR A 62 -30.94 -20.85 -16.18
C THR A 62 -31.52 -21.85 -15.18
N ARG A 63 -30.97 -21.92 -13.96
CA ARG A 63 -31.63 -22.63 -12.86
C ARG A 63 -32.63 -21.70 -12.17
N ASP A 64 -33.84 -22.19 -11.95
CA ASP A 64 -34.90 -21.48 -11.25
C ASP A 64 -34.46 -21.00 -9.86
N VAL A 65 -34.70 -19.71 -9.58
CA VAL A 65 -34.59 -19.15 -8.24
C VAL A 65 -35.83 -19.54 -7.45
N SER A 66 -35.89 -20.79 -7.01
CA SER A 66 -36.91 -21.25 -6.07
C SER A 66 -36.68 -20.53 -4.73
N CYS A 67 -37.58 -19.60 -4.40
CA CYS A 67 -37.48 -18.76 -3.22
C CYS A 67 -37.81 -19.57 -1.96
N ASN A 68 -36.79 -20.24 -1.41
CA ASN A 68 -36.88 -20.90 -0.12
C ASN A 68 -35.52 -20.80 0.62
N ARG A 69 -35.13 -19.56 0.96
CA ARG A 69 -34.01 -19.31 1.86
C ARG A 69 -34.55 -18.72 3.16
N ILE A 70 -34.70 -19.60 4.15
CA ILE A 70 -34.83 -19.21 5.56
C ILE A 70 -33.68 -18.25 5.86
N THR A 71 -33.99 -17.01 6.17
CA THR A 71 -33.03 -16.02 6.65
C THR A 71 -32.61 -16.37 8.07
N LEU A 72 -31.71 -17.35 8.18
CA LEU A 72 -30.83 -17.43 9.33
C LEU A 72 -30.09 -16.10 9.39
N ALA A 73 -30.34 -15.33 10.46
CA ALA A 73 -29.58 -14.13 10.72
C ALA A 73 -28.10 -14.54 10.90
N GLU A 74 -27.24 -14.17 9.94
CA GLU A 74 -25.79 -14.34 10.07
C GLU A 74 -25.36 -13.75 11.41
N LYS A 75 -24.62 -14.52 12.19
CA LYS A 75 -24.26 -14.12 13.54
C LYS A 75 -23.27 -12.95 13.39
N PRO A 76 -23.36 -11.85 14.17
CA PRO A 76 -22.50 -10.67 13.95
C PRO A 76 -20.98 -10.94 14.01
N ARG A 77 -20.59 -12.12 14.48
CA ARG A 77 -19.22 -12.55 14.78
C ARG A 77 -18.45 -13.14 13.57
N ASP A 78 -19.13 -13.44 12.47
CA ASP A 78 -18.56 -14.25 11.37
C ASP A 78 -17.50 -13.49 10.53
N TYR A 79 -17.32 -12.18 10.77
CA TYR A 79 -16.35 -11.34 10.08
C TYR A 79 -15.01 -11.18 10.79
N PHE A 80 -14.91 -11.47 12.10
CA PHE A 80 -13.66 -11.31 12.84
C PHE A 80 -12.72 -12.47 12.55
N THR A 81 -11.52 -12.18 12.04
CA THR A 81 -10.56 -13.20 11.61
C THR A 81 -9.22 -13.08 12.36
N PRO A 82 -9.19 -13.43 13.67
CA PRO A 82 -8.03 -13.20 14.52
C PRO A 82 -6.79 -13.97 14.08
N ILE A 83 -6.95 -15.25 13.71
CA ILE A 83 -5.82 -16.14 13.38
C ILE A 83 -5.09 -15.64 12.13
N THR A 84 -5.83 -15.33 11.06
CA THR A 84 -5.27 -14.82 9.82
C THR A 84 -4.66 -13.43 10.02
N GLY A 85 -5.29 -12.59 10.85
CA GLY A 85 -4.74 -11.30 11.29
C GLY A 85 -3.39 -11.45 11.99
N ILE A 86 -3.29 -12.31 13.01
CA ILE A 86 -2.03 -12.56 13.74
C ILE A 86 -0.97 -13.12 12.80
N VAL A 87 -1.27 -14.17 12.01
CA VAL A 87 -0.30 -14.81 11.10
C VAL A 87 0.20 -13.83 10.03
N GLY A 88 -0.69 -13.10 9.37
CA GLY A 88 -0.32 -12.08 8.40
C GLY A 88 0.45 -10.91 9.02
N GLY A 89 0.09 -10.51 10.24
CA GLY A 89 0.84 -9.55 11.05
C GLY A 89 2.27 -10.03 11.32
N CYS A 90 2.44 -11.26 11.80
CA CYS A 90 3.75 -11.87 12.02
C CYS A 90 4.58 -11.96 10.73
N LEU A 91 3.98 -12.25 9.57
CA LEU A 91 4.67 -12.23 8.28
C LEU A 91 5.13 -10.82 7.87
N ILE A 92 4.31 -9.79 8.11
CA ILE A 92 4.70 -8.38 7.90
C ILE A 92 5.82 -7.97 8.86
N GLY A 93 5.77 -8.38 10.13
CA GLY A 93 6.83 -8.16 11.10
C GLY A 93 8.13 -8.89 10.74
N LEU A 94 8.03 -10.12 10.21
CA LEU A 94 9.17 -10.90 9.73
C LEU A 94 9.79 -10.25 8.49
N SER A 95 8.98 -9.74 7.57
CA SER A 95 9.44 -8.94 6.42
C SER A 95 10.25 -7.72 6.87
N ALA A 96 9.76 -6.98 7.86
CA ALA A 96 10.47 -5.84 8.44
C ALA A 96 11.77 -6.27 9.16
N ALA A 97 11.74 -7.39 9.88
CA ALA A 97 12.91 -7.97 10.54
C ALA A 97 13.98 -8.42 9.54
N VAL A 98 13.61 -9.07 8.42
CA VAL A 98 14.56 -9.45 7.36
C VAL A 98 15.22 -8.21 6.76
N LEU A 99 14.46 -7.16 6.47
CA LEU A 99 15.05 -5.93 5.93
C LEU A 99 15.99 -5.25 6.94
N LEU A 100 15.57 -5.14 8.20
CA LEU A 100 16.35 -4.53 9.26
C LEU A 100 17.65 -5.30 9.56
N LEU A 101 17.56 -6.62 9.78
CA LEU A 101 18.70 -7.42 10.22
C LEU A 101 19.72 -7.67 9.11
N PHE A 102 19.30 -7.70 7.84
CA PHE A 102 20.20 -7.98 6.71
C PHE A 102 20.63 -6.71 5.95
N ASN A 103 19.74 -5.74 5.71
CA ASN A 103 20.11 -4.48 5.04
C ASN A 103 20.48 -3.35 6.01
N GLY A 104 20.06 -3.41 7.28
CA GLY A 104 20.16 -2.28 8.20
C GLY A 104 19.11 -1.18 7.95
N ASP A 105 18.23 -1.34 6.96
CA ASP A 105 17.23 -0.35 6.55
C ASP A 105 15.84 -0.66 7.14
N ILE A 106 15.07 0.38 7.46
CA ILE A 106 13.71 0.24 7.99
C ILE A 106 12.67 0.10 6.86
N LEU A 107 11.79 -0.89 6.99
CA LEU A 107 10.67 -1.08 6.08
C LEU A 107 9.59 0.01 6.27
N GLY A 108 9.25 0.70 5.18
CA GLY A 108 8.17 1.69 5.15
C GLY A 108 7.59 1.88 3.76
N ALA A 109 6.39 1.35 3.51
CA ALA A 109 5.74 1.37 2.18
C ALA A 109 5.60 2.79 1.59
N SER A 110 5.26 3.78 2.43
CA SER A 110 5.18 5.19 2.02
C SER A 110 6.52 5.80 1.67
N GLY A 111 7.58 5.42 2.40
CA GLY A 111 8.94 5.86 2.13
C GLY A 111 9.45 5.29 0.80
N LEU A 112 9.16 4.02 0.52
CA LEU A 112 9.38 3.38 -0.77
C LEU A 112 8.66 4.14 -1.89
N ALA A 113 7.33 4.23 -1.82
CA ALA A 113 6.53 4.82 -2.90
C ALA A 113 6.84 6.30 -3.16
N SER A 114 7.04 7.11 -2.11
CA SER A 114 7.35 8.54 -2.28
C SER A 114 8.82 8.81 -2.67
N SER A 115 9.74 7.84 -2.53
CA SER A 115 11.13 7.97 -3.06
C SER A 115 11.13 8.17 -4.58
N PHE A 116 10.22 7.50 -5.29
CA PHE A 116 10.05 7.61 -6.74
C PHE A 116 9.60 8.99 -7.23
N VAL A 117 9.02 9.83 -6.35
CA VAL A 117 8.50 11.16 -6.72
C VAL A 117 9.41 12.28 -6.24
N VAL A 118 9.90 12.21 -5.00
CA VAL A 118 10.78 13.26 -4.46
C VAL A 118 12.19 13.17 -5.03
N ALA A 119 12.67 11.96 -5.37
CA ALA A 119 13.99 11.78 -5.97
C ALA A 119 14.00 10.61 -6.98
N PRO A 120 13.24 10.68 -8.09
CA PRO A 120 13.22 9.64 -9.13
C PRO A 120 14.63 9.33 -9.64
N ARG A 121 15.39 10.36 -10.02
CA ARG A 121 16.75 10.21 -10.55
C ARG A 121 17.71 9.59 -9.54
N LYS A 122 17.60 9.91 -8.24
CA LYS A 122 18.40 9.23 -7.21
C LYS A 122 17.94 7.79 -7.04
N THR A 123 16.65 7.53 -6.85
CA THR A 123 16.12 6.16 -6.68
C THR A 123 16.49 5.21 -7.82
N LEU A 124 16.62 5.72 -9.06
CA LEU A 124 17.01 4.94 -10.23
C LEU A 124 18.53 4.78 -10.44
N ILE A 125 19.35 5.74 -10.01
CA ILE A 125 20.80 5.79 -10.33
C ILE A 125 21.71 5.56 -9.10
N ASP A 126 21.24 5.85 -7.89
CA ASP A 126 21.98 5.76 -6.63
C ASP A 126 22.07 4.29 -6.15
N PRO A 127 23.28 3.73 -5.95
CA PRO A 127 23.45 2.32 -5.60
C PRO A 127 22.84 2.00 -4.23
N THR A 128 22.82 2.98 -3.31
CA THR A 128 22.28 2.82 -1.97
C THR A 128 20.77 2.58 -1.96
N GLN A 129 20.06 2.97 -3.03
CA GLN A 129 18.60 2.94 -3.13
C GLN A 129 18.06 1.88 -4.11
N GLN A 130 18.92 1.20 -4.88
CA GLN A 130 18.50 0.18 -5.85
C GLN A 130 17.69 -0.96 -5.20
N TRP A 131 17.96 -1.27 -3.94
CA TRP A 131 17.21 -2.29 -3.18
C TRP A 131 15.69 -2.01 -3.14
N LYS A 132 15.28 -0.74 -3.19
CA LYS A 132 13.89 -0.30 -3.25
C LYS A 132 13.21 -0.71 -4.57
N LEU A 133 13.94 -0.69 -5.70
CA LEU A 133 13.44 -1.13 -7.00
C LEU A 133 13.17 -2.63 -7.00
N PHE A 134 14.10 -3.43 -6.47
CA PHE A 134 13.94 -4.88 -6.33
C PHE A 134 12.81 -5.24 -5.36
N PHE A 135 12.65 -4.49 -4.26
CA PHE A 135 11.51 -4.64 -3.36
C PHE A 135 10.18 -4.43 -4.11
N VAL A 136 10.02 -3.29 -4.80
CA VAL A 136 8.76 -2.96 -5.50
C VAL A 136 8.51 -3.91 -6.69
N GLY A 137 9.54 -4.29 -7.43
CA GLY A 137 9.45 -5.25 -8.53
C GLY A 137 9.03 -6.64 -8.07
N MET A 138 9.60 -7.16 -6.99
CA MET A 138 9.17 -8.45 -6.41
C MET A 138 7.78 -8.38 -5.80
N PHE A 139 7.43 -7.27 -5.14
CA PHE A 139 6.10 -7.04 -4.59
C PHE A 139 5.03 -7.02 -5.70
N PHE A 140 5.30 -6.33 -6.81
CA PHE A 140 4.48 -6.37 -8.03
C PHE A 140 4.34 -7.80 -8.56
N LEU A 141 5.45 -8.51 -8.78
CA LEU A 141 5.44 -9.88 -9.29
C LEU A 141 4.62 -10.82 -8.40
N THR A 142 4.83 -10.77 -7.08
CA THR A 142 4.09 -11.57 -6.09
C THR A 142 2.59 -11.26 -6.13
N THR A 143 2.22 -9.98 -6.23
CA THR A 143 0.83 -9.53 -6.35
C THR A 143 0.17 -10.06 -7.62
N ARG A 144 0.84 -9.95 -8.77
CA ARG A 144 0.33 -10.43 -10.06
C ARG A 144 0.12 -11.95 -10.05
N ILE A 145 1.13 -12.70 -9.60
CA ILE A 145 1.06 -14.17 -9.46
C ILE A 145 -0.13 -14.56 -8.59
N TYR A 146 -0.27 -13.93 -7.41
CA TYR A 146 -1.36 -14.25 -6.48
C TYR A 146 -2.76 -14.05 -7.10
N VAL A 147 -3.01 -12.89 -7.71
CA VAL A 147 -4.31 -12.58 -8.34
C VAL A 147 -4.59 -13.46 -9.56
N THR A 148 -3.56 -13.90 -10.31
CA THR A 148 -3.75 -14.85 -11.42
C THR A 148 -4.06 -16.28 -10.97
N ILE A 149 -3.55 -16.72 -9.81
CA ILE A 149 -3.81 -18.07 -9.30
C ILE A 149 -5.17 -18.12 -8.56
N TRP A 150 -5.52 -17.06 -7.84
CA TRP A 150 -6.81 -16.94 -7.13
C TRP A 150 -7.58 -15.68 -7.56
N PRO A 151 -8.36 -15.73 -8.65
CA PRO A 151 -9.11 -14.58 -9.15
C PRO A 151 -10.06 -13.96 -8.12
N ASN A 152 -10.70 -14.81 -7.31
CA ASN A 152 -11.70 -14.42 -6.31
C ASN A 152 -11.07 -14.04 -4.95
N ALA A 153 -9.74 -13.96 -4.84
CA ALA A 153 -9.07 -13.71 -3.56
C ALA A 153 -9.27 -12.29 -2.98
N LEU A 154 -9.76 -11.36 -3.80
CA LEU A 154 -10.02 -9.97 -3.41
C LEU A 154 -11.53 -9.64 -3.37
N ASP A 155 -12.37 -10.66 -3.48
CA ASP A 155 -13.82 -10.52 -3.27
C ASP A 155 -14.09 -10.23 -1.79
N ASP A 156 -14.70 -9.08 -1.50
CA ASP A 156 -15.05 -8.66 -0.14
C ASP A 156 -16.54 -8.99 0.13
N PRO A 157 -16.87 -9.98 0.98
CA PRO A 157 -18.25 -10.38 1.25
C PRO A 157 -19.11 -9.31 1.94
N ARG A 158 -18.51 -8.18 2.33
CA ARG A 158 -19.18 -7.06 2.99
C ARG A 158 -19.37 -5.85 2.08
N LEU A 159 -18.77 -5.81 0.88
CA LEU A 159 -19.02 -4.74 -0.09
C LEU A 159 -20.50 -4.76 -0.52
N GLY A 160 -21.15 -3.59 -0.47
CA GLY A 160 -22.58 -3.45 -0.81
C GLY A 160 -23.56 -3.95 0.25
N LYS A 161 -23.11 -4.48 1.40
CA LYS A 161 -23.98 -4.71 2.58
C LYS A 161 -24.17 -3.39 3.35
N PRO A 162 -25.35 -3.12 3.94
CA PRO A 162 -25.58 -1.93 4.75
C PRO A 162 -24.61 -1.86 5.95
N GLY A 163 -24.12 -0.65 6.28
CA GLY A 163 -23.16 -0.38 7.36
C GLY A 163 -21.71 -0.22 6.90
N ILE A 164 -21.34 -0.62 5.66
CA ILE A 164 -20.00 -0.41 5.08
C ILE A 164 -20.14 0.36 3.76
N PRO A 165 -20.17 1.71 3.82
CA PRO A 165 -20.35 2.53 2.64
C PRO A 165 -19.06 2.64 1.82
N LEU A 166 -19.21 2.61 0.49
CA LEU A 166 -18.10 2.65 -0.46
C LEU A 166 -17.45 4.04 -0.48
N VAL A 167 -16.18 4.10 -0.87
CA VAL A 167 -15.40 5.34 -0.94
C VAL A 167 -15.73 6.07 -2.24
N SER A 168 -16.28 7.27 -2.14
CA SER A 168 -16.62 8.08 -3.31
C SER A 168 -15.36 8.45 -4.11
N SER A 169 -15.57 8.90 -5.35
CA SER A 169 -14.52 9.47 -6.20
C SER A 169 -13.70 10.57 -5.48
N ALA A 170 -14.37 11.44 -4.72
CA ALA A 170 -13.70 12.49 -3.94
C ALA A 170 -12.98 11.94 -2.70
N GLY A 171 -13.54 10.92 -2.04
CA GLY A 171 -12.91 10.22 -0.93
C GLY A 171 -11.53 9.66 -1.27
N TYR A 172 -11.37 9.04 -2.45
CA TYR A 172 -10.06 8.57 -2.93
C TYR A 172 -9.06 9.71 -3.17
N LEU A 173 -9.51 10.83 -3.76
CA LEU A 173 -8.65 11.99 -4.05
C LEU A 173 -8.19 12.68 -2.75
N VAL A 174 -9.13 12.98 -1.86
CA VAL A 174 -8.89 13.59 -0.54
C VAL A 174 -8.00 12.69 0.31
N GLY A 175 -8.32 11.40 0.41
CA GLY A 175 -7.55 10.45 1.19
C GLY A 175 -6.12 10.27 0.69
N GLY A 176 -5.94 10.10 -0.63
CA GLY A 176 -4.61 10.03 -1.24
C GLY A 176 -3.78 11.28 -0.93
N PHE A 177 -4.34 12.47 -1.16
CA PHE A 177 -3.67 13.76 -0.91
C PHE A 177 -3.19 13.93 0.54
N PHE A 178 -4.09 13.75 1.50
CA PHE A 178 -3.77 13.95 2.92
C PHE A 178 -2.84 12.87 3.48
N VAL A 179 -2.97 11.61 3.03
CA VAL A 179 -1.98 10.57 3.34
C VAL A 179 -0.61 10.93 2.74
N GLY A 180 -0.56 11.46 1.52
CA GLY A 180 0.67 11.94 0.88
C GLY A 180 1.40 13.00 1.71
N ILE A 181 0.72 14.10 2.02
CA ILE A 181 1.27 15.19 2.87
C ILE A 181 1.68 14.66 4.24
N GLY A 182 0.79 13.89 4.87
CA GLY A 182 0.99 13.36 6.22
C GLY A 182 2.24 12.50 6.36
N THR A 183 2.48 11.59 5.40
CA THR A 183 3.67 10.73 5.43
C THR A 183 4.99 11.49 5.35
N ARG A 184 4.99 12.67 4.71
CA ARG A 184 6.18 13.49 4.49
C ARG A 184 6.47 14.42 5.67
N LEU A 185 5.45 15.09 6.22
CA LEU A 185 5.60 15.87 7.44
C LEU A 185 5.90 14.99 8.67
N GLY A 186 5.26 13.82 8.75
CA GLY A 186 5.50 12.82 9.80
C GLY A 186 6.85 12.12 9.72
N ASN A 187 7.59 12.24 8.61
CA ASN A 187 8.80 11.44 8.31
C ASN A 187 8.56 9.91 8.41
N GLY A 188 7.38 9.41 8.04
CA GLY A 188 7.04 7.99 8.22
C GLY A 188 5.59 7.65 7.88
N CYS A 189 5.17 6.46 8.30
CA CYS A 189 3.81 5.95 8.11
C CYS A 189 3.50 4.84 9.12
N THR A 190 2.28 4.30 9.10
CA THR A 190 1.84 3.14 9.91
C THR A 190 2.83 1.98 10.00
N THR A 191 3.53 1.60 8.92
CA THR A 191 4.57 0.56 8.97
C THR A 191 5.85 1.04 9.66
N GLY A 192 6.31 2.27 9.35
CA GLY A 192 7.58 2.81 9.84
C GLY A 192 7.55 3.31 11.30
N HIS A 193 6.45 3.97 11.71
CA HIS A 193 6.21 4.46 13.06
C HIS A 193 5.42 3.48 13.92
N GLY A 194 4.45 2.77 13.34
CA GLY A 194 3.73 1.70 14.03
C GLY A 194 4.60 0.48 14.24
N ILE A 195 4.67 -0.40 13.24
CA ILE A 195 5.33 -1.71 13.38
C ILE A 195 6.82 -1.55 13.71
N CYS A 196 7.58 -0.83 12.90
CA CYS A 196 9.01 -0.64 13.08
C CYS A 196 9.36 0.42 14.16
N GLY A 197 8.44 1.31 14.51
CA GLY A 197 8.69 2.45 15.38
C GLY A 197 8.32 2.19 16.84
N MET A 198 7.16 1.58 17.11
CA MET A 198 6.79 1.14 18.46
C MET A 198 7.71 0.01 18.94
N ALA A 199 8.18 -0.86 18.03
CA ALA A 199 9.12 -1.93 18.35
C ALA A 199 10.47 -1.44 18.92
N ARG A 200 10.82 -0.16 18.71
CA ARG A 200 11.99 0.53 19.29
C ARG A 200 11.69 1.23 20.63
N LEU A 201 10.48 1.09 21.16
CA LEU A 201 9.93 1.79 22.33
C LEU A 201 10.13 3.32 22.33
N SER A 202 10.16 3.96 21.16
CA SER A 202 10.31 5.41 21.07
C SER A 202 8.99 6.13 21.37
N ILE A 203 9.01 7.05 22.34
CA ILE A 203 7.87 7.92 22.70
C ILE A 203 7.36 8.66 21.45
N ARG A 204 8.27 9.14 20.59
CA ARG A 204 7.97 9.77 19.30
C ARG A 204 7.02 8.91 18.45
N SER A 205 7.32 7.61 18.35
CA SER A 205 6.51 6.66 17.58
C SER A 205 5.16 6.38 18.23
N PHE A 206 5.10 6.24 19.56
CA PHE A 206 3.83 6.05 20.28
C PHE A 206 2.90 7.26 20.12
N VAL A 207 3.43 8.49 20.22
CA VAL A 207 2.67 9.73 20.01
C VAL A 207 2.17 9.82 18.57
N GLY A 208 3.00 9.47 17.58
CA GLY A 208 2.58 9.43 16.17
C GLY A 208 1.44 8.43 15.94
N VAL A 209 1.59 7.20 16.46
CA VAL A 209 0.57 6.15 16.35
C VAL A 209 -0.74 6.54 17.03
N GLY A 210 -0.68 7.09 18.24
CA GLY A 210 -1.87 7.62 18.92
C GLY A 210 -2.56 8.71 18.10
N SER A 211 -1.78 9.65 17.54
CA SER A 211 -2.30 10.79 16.77
C SER A 211 -2.99 10.37 15.47
N PHE A 212 -2.35 9.51 14.66
CA PHE A 212 -2.97 9.06 13.41
C PHE A 212 -4.14 8.10 13.66
N MET A 213 -4.05 7.23 14.68
CA MET A 213 -5.10 6.26 14.98
C MET A 213 -6.36 6.96 15.49
N LEU A 214 -6.21 7.89 16.43
CA LEU A 214 -7.32 8.72 16.94
C LEU A 214 -7.98 9.49 15.80
N THR A 215 -7.20 10.18 14.96
CA THR A 215 -7.74 10.97 13.85
C THR A 215 -8.40 10.08 12.79
N GLY A 216 -7.84 8.90 12.51
CA GLY A 216 -8.41 7.92 11.58
C GLY A 216 -9.75 7.36 12.04
N VAL A 217 -9.84 6.97 13.32
CA VAL A 217 -11.09 6.54 13.96
C VAL A 217 -12.15 7.65 13.90
N LEU A 218 -11.80 8.85 14.38
CA LEU A 218 -12.72 10.00 14.36
C LEU A 218 -13.21 10.30 12.94
N THR A 219 -12.29 10.32 11.96
CA THR A 219 -12.64 10.66 10.57
C THR A 219 -13.49 9.58 9.91
N ALA A 220 -13.20 8.30 10.12
CA ALA A 220 -14.00 7.19 9.60
C ALA A 220 -15.40 7.13 10.23
N THR A 221 -15.51 7.45 11.52
CA THR A 221 -16.79 7.54 12.24
C THR A 221 -17.59 8.78 11.88
N ILE A 222 -16.96 9.93 11.61
CA ILE A 222 -17.62 11.14 11.07
C ILE A 222 -18.02 10.96 9.60
N SER A 223 -17.29 10.14 8.83
CA SER A 223 -17.59 9.81 7.43
C SER A 223 -18.50 8.57 7.27
N SER A 224 -19.13 8.09 8.34
CA SER A 224 -20.13 7.02 8.30
C SER A 224 -21.49 7.49 7.78
N GLU A 225 -22.42 6.59 7.48
CA GLU A 225 -23.73 6.87 6.89
C GLU A 225 -24.54 7.96 7.61
N SER A 226 -24.42 8.04 8.94
CA SER A 226 -25.06 9.07 9.79
C SER A 226 -24.19 10.32 10.02
N GLY A 227 -23.25 10.59 9.12
CA GLY A 227 -22.24 11.64 9.23
C GLY A 227 -22.54 12.90 8.41
N PRO A 228 -22.13 14.10 8.87
CA PRO A 228 -22.40 15.36 8.17
C PRO A 228 -21.66 15.47 6.82
N ILE A 229 -20.52 14.80 6.67
CA ILE A 229 -19.65 14.86 5.48
C ILE A 229 -19.86 13.59 4.59
N PHE A 230 -20.73 12.68 5.02
CA PHE A 230 -20.96 11.36 4.41
C PHE A 230 -21.08 11.41 2.89
N ARG A 231 -22.08 12.12 2.37
CA ARG A 231 -22.42 12.17 0.93
C ARG A 231 -21.30 12.70 0.02
N PHE A 232 -20.29 13.38 0.57
CA PHE A 232 -19.17 13.90 -0.22
C PHE A 232 -18.01 12.91 -0.29
N LEU A 233 -17.73 12.18 0.79
CA LEU A 233 -16.57 11.27 0.88
C LEU A 233 -16.93 9.80 0.68
N ARG A 234 -18.20 9.43 0.87
CA ARG A 234 -18.73 8.07 0.75
C ARG A 234 -19.99 8.05 -0.12
N ASP A 235 -20.26 6.87 -0.68
CA ASP A 235 -21.43 6.62 -1.51
C ASP A 235 -22.06 5.26 -1.14
N ASN A 236 -23.38 5.18 -1.31
CA ASN A 236 -24.19 3.96 -1.14
C ASN A 236 -24.56 3.33 -2.49
N SER A 237 -24.01 3.83 -3.61
CA SER A 237 -24.20 3.24 -4.93
C SER A 237 -23.80 1.76 -4.96
N LEU A 238 -24.74 0.92 -5.36
CA LEU A 238 -24.59 -0.54 -5.49
C LEU A 238 -23.72 -0.96 -6.70
N ASP A 239 -23.11 0.00 -7.40
CA ASP A 239 -22.22 -0.26 -8.54
C ASP A 239 -20.81 -0.66 -8.07
N VAL A 240 -20.74 -1.85 -7.47
CA VAL A 240 -19.48 -2.48 -7.06
C VAL A 240 -18.58 -2.76 -8.28
N ALA A 241 -19.17 -2.90 -9.49
CA ALA A 241 -18.42 -3.19 -10.71
C ALA A 241 -17.45 -2.06 -11.09
N ALA A 242 -17.78 -0.80 -10.78
CA ALA A 242 -16.89 0.34 -10.99
C ALA A 242 -15.59 0.33 -10.16
N TYR A 243 -15.54 -0.50 -9.10
CA TYR A 243 -14.39 -0.65 -8.20
C TYR A 243 -13.52 -1.88 -8.54
N LEU A 244 -14.04 -2.82 -9.33
CA LEU A 244 -13.34 -4.05 -9.72
C LEU A 244 -12.22 -3.76 -10.75
N PRO A 245 -11.21 -4.64 -10.86
CA PRO A 245 -10.15 -4.49 -11.86
C PRO A 245 -10.69 -4.49 -13.29
N THR A 246 -10.42 -3.44 -14.06
CA THR A 246 -10.73 -3.40 -15.50
C THR A 246 -9.51 -3.82 -16.31
N LEU A 247 -9.73 -4.26 -17.56
CA LEU A 247 -8.62 -4.62 -18.46
C LEU A 247 -7.62 -3.46 -18.63
N THR A 248 -8.11 -2.22 -18.69
CA THR A 248 -7.26 -1.02 -18.84
C THR A 248 -6.41 -0.74 -17.61
N SER A 249 -6.97 -0.82 -16.40
CA SER A 249 -6.19 -0.59 -15.17
C SER A 249 -5.22 -1.73 -14.88
N VAL A 250 -5.57 -2.97 -15.25
CA VAL A 250 -4.68 -4.13 -15.21
C VAL A 250 -3.49 -3.97 -16.17
N ILE A 251 -3.72 -3.50 -17.41
CA ILE A 251 -2.64 -3.24 -18.38
C ILE A 251 -1.72 -2.14 -17.86
N ILE A 252 -2.28 -1.00 -17.42
CA ILE A 252 -1.49 0.14 -16.96
C ILE A 252 -0.66 -0.21 -15.71
N SER A 253 -1.25 -0.89 -14.71
CA SER A 253 -0.50 -1.33 -13.54
C SER A 253 0.60 -2.35 -13.88
N SER A 254 0.36 -3.20 -14.88
CA SER A 254 1.34 -4.19 -15.36
C SER A 254 2.51 -3.53 -16.12
N ILE A 255 2.25 -2.49 -16.92
CA ILE A 255 3.30 -1.70 -17.57
C ILE A 255 4.15 -0.99 -16.52
N ILE A 256 3.53 -0.29 -15.56
CA ILE A 256 4.26 0.44 -14.50
C ILE A 256 5.13 -0.52 -13.67
N GLY A 257 4.57 -1.65 -13.21
CA GLY A 257 5.32 -2.64 -12.43
C GLY A 257 6.48 -3.26 -13.21
N SER A 258 6.27 -3.57 -14.50
CA SER A 258 7.30 -4.13 -15.37
C SER A 258 8.42 -3.13 -15.67
N LEU A 259 8.10 -1.84 -15.85
CA LEU A 259 9.11 -0.78 -16.04
C LEU A 259 9.98 -0.60 -14.79
N ILE A 260 9.40 -0.64 -13.59
CA ILE A 260 10.14 -0.55 -12.32
C ILE A 260 11.07 -1.76 -12.14
N ALA A 261 10.57 -2.97 -12.43
CA ALA A 261 11.38 -4.20 -12.37
C ALA A 261 12.51 -4.18 -13.41
N ALA A 262 12.22 -3.77 -14.65
CA ALA A 262 13.22 -3.62 -15.71
C ALA A 262 14.28 -2.58 -15.36
N ALA A 263 13.91 -1.44 -14.76
CA ALA A 263 14.87 -0.44 -14.29
C ALA A 263 15.79 -0.99 -13.18
N GLY A 264 15.27 -1.80 -12.26
CA GLY A 264 16.07 -2.49 -11.24
C GLY A 264 17.08 -3.47 -11.85
N ILE A 265 16.64 -4.30 -12.80
CA ILE A 265 17.50 -5.26 -13.52
C ILE A 265 18.55 -4.53 -14.35
N LEU A 266 18.17 -3.49 -15.10
CA LEU A 266 19.08 -2.69 -15.92
C LEU A 266 20.13 -1.98 -15.06
N GLY A 267 19.71 -1.43 -13.90
CA GLY A 267 20.61 -0.83 -12.91
C GLY A 267 21.57 -1.79 -12.23
N LEU A 268 21.32 -3.11 -12.30
CA LEU A 268 22.23 -4.17 -11.86
C LEU A 268 23.20 -4.55 -13.00
N ILE A 269 22.71 -4.71 -14.24
CA ILE A 269 23.51 -5.12 -15.39
C ILE A 269 24.50 -4.04 -15.85
N LEU A 270 24.05 -2.78 -15.99
CA LEU A 270 24.88 -1.69 -16.49
C LEU A 270 25.95 -1.21 -15.50
N ARG A 271 25.93 -1.68 -14.26
CA ARG A 271 26.74 -1.13 -13.16
C ARG A 271 28.00 -1.96 -12.88
N LYS A 272 29.04 -1.69 -13.66
CA LYS A 272 30.43 -2.03 -13.31
C LYS A 272 31.00 -0.98 -12.34
N ALA A 273 31.95 -1.36 -11.48
CA ALA A 273 32.77 -0.37 -10.78
C ALA A 273 33.60 0.41 -11.82
N PRO A 274 33.83 1.72 -11.67
CA PRO A 274 34.79 2.43 -12.50
C PRO A 274 36.18 1.82 -12.27
N ASP A 275 36.97 1.67 -13.34
CA ASP A 275 38.25 0.94 -13.26
C ASP A 275 39.32 1.68 -12.40
N SER A 276 39.02 2.90 -11.94
CA SER A 276 39.81 3.70 -10.98
C SER A 276 39.17 3.82 -9.58
N ALA A 277 38.20 2.95 -9.22
CA ALA A 277 37.51 3.01 -7.94
C ALA A 277 38.45 2.71 -6.75
N THR A 278 38.28 3.46 -5.66
CA THR A 278 38.97 3.20 -4.38
C THR A 278 38.51 1.88 -3.75
N GLN A 279 39.31 1.34 -2.83
CA GLN A 279 38.98 0.08 -2.13
C GLN A 279 37.65 0.19 -1.36
N ASP A 280 37.38 1.35 -0.74
CA ASP A 280 36.17 1.60 0.04
C ASP A 280 34.90 1.67 -0.84
N GLU A 281 34.97 2.33 -2.01
CA GLU A 281 33.87 2.36 -2.99
C GLU A 281 33.53 0.96 -3.50
N ASN A 282 34.52 0.10 -3.69
CA ASN A 282 34.32 -1.30 -4.08
C ASN A 282 33.65 -2.11 -2.96
N VAL A 283 34.00 -1.88 -1.69
CA VAL A 283 33.34 -2.50 -0.53
C VAL A 283 31.90 -2.00 -0.39
N GLU A 284 31.63 -0.72 -0.63
CA GLU A 284 30.27 -0.18 -0.61
C GLU A 284 29.40 -0.75 -1.73
N LEU A 285 29.94 -0.87 -2.95
CA LEU A 285 29.23 -1.46 -4.10
C LEU A 285 28.89 -2.94 -3.85
N GLU A 286 29.83 -3.71 -3.29
CA GLU A 286 29.58 -5.09 -2.83
C GLU A 286 28.46 -5.16 -1.79
N ASN A 287 28.50 -4.30 -0.76
CA ASN A 287 27.47 -4.23 0.27
C ASN A 287 26.10 -3.86 -0.31
N ASN A 288 26.05 -2.92 -1.26
CA ASN A 288 24.80 -2.51 -1.92
C ASN A 288 24.23 -3.62 -2.84
N LYS A 289 25.07 -4.43 -3.50
CA LYS A 289 24.62 -5.65 -4.21
C LYS A 289 24.02 -6.67 -3.24
N ARG A 290 24.66 -6.89 -2.09
CA ARG A 290 24.20 -7.86 -1.07
C ARG A 290 22.82 -7.50 -0.48
N LYS A 291 22.50 -6.21 -0.34
CA LYS A 291 21.16 -5.72 0.05
C LYS A 291 20.00 -6.15 -0.88
N ILE A 292 20.27 -6.61 -2.10
CA ILE A 292 19.22 -6.94 -3.07
C ILE A 292 18.45 -8.20 -2.65
N LEU A 293 19.15 -9.27 -2.29
CA LEU A 293 18.51 -10.56 -1.95
C LEU A 293 17.57 -10.47 -0.72
N PRO A 294 17.95 -9.86 0.41
CA PRO A 294 17.05 -9.66 1.54
C PRO A 294 15.85 -8.78 1.20
N SER A 295 15.99 -7.83 0.26
CA SER A 295 14.88 -6.96 -0.17
C SER A 295 13.83 -7.72 -0.97
N ILE A 296 14.25 -8.64 -1.82
CA ILE A 296 13.36 -9.55 -2.57
C ILE A 296 12.61 -10.46 -1.59
N ALA A 297 13.32 -11.07 -0.62
CA ALA A 297 12.70 -11.90 0.41
C ALA A 297 11.72 -11.11 1.29
N SER A 298 12.11 -9.91 1.72
CA SER A 298 11.27 -8.99 2.49
C SER A 298 10.01 -8.59 1.73
N ALA A 299 10.11 -8.25 0.44
CA ALA A 299 8.98 -7.89 -0.41
C ALA A 299 7.97 -9.04 -0.58
N PHE A 300 8.46 -10.26 -0.81
CA PHE A 300 7.63 -11.46 -0.89
C PHE A 300 6.87 -11.69 0.43
N LEU A 301 7.57 -11.68 1.57
CA LEU A 301 6.96 -11.84 2.90
C LEU A 301 5.95 -10.71 3.22
N PHE A 302 6.22 -9.47 2.81
CA PHE A 302 5.30 -8.34 2.98
C PHE A 302 4.02 -8.54 2.16
N SER A 303 4.16 -8.89 0.87
CA SER A 303 3.05 -9.12 -0.04
C SER A 303 2.16 -10.29 0.42
N VAL A 304 2.77 -11.41 0.82
CA VAL A 304 2.04 -12.58 1.36
C VAL A 304 1.39 -12.22 2.70
N GLY A 305 2.07 -11.47 3.56
CA GLY A 305 1.52 -11.01 4.85
C GLY A 305 0.28 -10.12 4.70
N LEU A 306 0.26 -9.19 3.74
CA LEU A 306 -0.91 -8.35 3.43
C LEU A 306 -2.12 -9.19 2.97
N VAL A 307 -1.88 -10.19 2.13
CA VAL A 307 -2.89 -11.13 1.65
C VAL A 307 -3.43 -11.99 2.79
N VAL A 308 -2.55 -12.66 3.55
CA VAL A 308 -2.94 -13.56 4.65
C VAL A 308 -3.69 -12.78 5.75
N SER A 309 -3.27 -11.56 6.06
CA SER A 309 -3.98 -10.71 7.02
C SER A 309 -5.33 -10.16 6.52
N GLN A 310 -5.67 -10.35 5.25
CA GLN A 310 -6.84 -9.75 4.59
C GLN A 310 -6.87 -8.22 4.65
N MET A 311 -5.72 -7.57 4.88
CA MET A 311 -5.60 -6.11 4.87
C MET A 311 -5.64 -5.52 3.46
N THR A 312 -5.79 -6.36 2.44
CA THR A 312 -6.17 -5.99 1.07
C THR A 312 -7.67 -5.74 0.92
N LEU A 313 -8.51 -6.13 1.88
CA LEU A 313 -9.96 -5.91 1.83
C LEU A 313 -10.34 -4.58 2.50
N PHE A 314 -11.25 -3.84 1.88
CA PHE A 314 -11.71 -2.53 2.37
C PHE A 314 -12.47 -2.67 3.70
N SER A 315 -13.38 -3.64 3.78
CA SER A 315 -14.27 -3.81 4.91
C SER A 315 -13.56 -4.11 6.22
N LYS A 316 -12.38 -4.74 6.16
CA LYS A 316 -11.53 -5.04 7.30
C LYS A 316 -10.95 -3.78 7.94
N ILE A 317 -10.42 -2.87 7.12
CA ILE A 317 -9.80 -1.63 7.61
C ILE A 317 -10.89 -0.66 8.09
N TYR A 318 -11.96 -0.47 7.30
CA TYR A 318 -13.05 0.41 7.69
C TYR A 318 -13.86 -0.13 8.88
N GLY A 319 -14.08 -1.44 8.93
CA GLY A 319 -14.78 -2.12 10.03
C GLY A 319 -14.08 -2.03 11.39
N PHE A 320 -12.75 -1.85 11.39
CA PHE A 320 -11.99 -1.51 12.59
C PHE A 320 -12.10 -0.01 12.95
N LEU A 321 -12.00 0.87 11.95
CA LEU A 321 -11.94 2.31 12.18
C LEU A 321 -13.28 2.92 12.62
N ASN A 322 -14.40 2.41 12.10
CA ASN A 322 -15.72 2.96 12.40
C ASN A 322 -16.29 2.41 13.71
N MET A 323 -16.07 3.12 14.82
CA MET A 323 -16.55 2.73 16.14
C MET A 323 -18.09 2.72 16.29
N LYS A 324 -18.86 3.32 15.36
CA LYS A 324 -20.32 3.19 15.36
C LYS A 324 -20.81 1.76 15.08
N LEU A 325 -19.95 0.86 14.58
CA LEU A 325 -20.26 -0.56 14.38
C LEU A 325 -20.21 -1.39 15.69
N ILE A 326 -19.76 -0.79 16.81
CA ILE A 326 -19.61 -1.48 18.09
C ILE A 326 -20.98 -1.81 18.73
N PRO A 327 -21.96 -0.88 18.85
CA PRO A 327 -23.31 -1.20 19.33
C PRO A 327 -24.02 -2.26 18.49
N ASP A 328 -23.81 -2.23 17.17
CA ASP A 328 -24.40 -3.19 16.23
C ASP A 328 -23.71 -4.56 16.26
N GLY A 329 -22.60 -4.69 17.00
CA GLY A 329 -21.81 -5.93 17.10
C GLY A 329 -21.08 -6.34 15.82
N THR A 330 -20.99 -5.45 14.82
CA THR A 330 -20.40 -5.72 13.49
C THR A 330 -18.98 -5.18 13.33
N TRP A 331 -18.46 -4.49 14.34
CA TRP A 331 -17.08 -4.00 14.42
C TRP A 331 -16.04 -5.12 14.28
N ASP A 332 -14.95 -4.87 13.55
CA ASP A 332 -13.95 -5.89 13.20
C ASP A 332 -12.58 -5.60 13.86
N PRO A 333 -12.20 -6.31 14.94
CA PRO A 333 -10.90 -6.15 15.59
C PRO A 333 -9.69 -6.66 14.80
N THR A 334 -9.84 -7.20 13.57
CA THR A 334 -8.74 -7.89 12.85
C THR A 334 -7.50 -7.01 12.66
N LEU A 335 -7.64 -5.69 12.44
CA LEU A 335 -6.48 -4.79 12.31
C LEU A 335 -5.59 -4.77 13.57
N LEU A 336 -6.19 -4.83 14.77
CA LEU A 336 -5.45 -4.89 16.03
C LEU A 336 -4.61 -6.17 16.13
N CYS A 337 -5.17 -7.31 15.69
CA CYS A 337 -4.45 -8.58 15.61
C CYS A 337 -3.24 -8.51 14.66
N VAL A 338 -3.37 -7.84 13.51
CA VAL A 338 -2.28 -7.62 12.55
C VAL A 338 -1.18 -6.74 13.15
N MET A 339 -1.57 -5.61 13.75
CA MET A 339 -0.62 -4.69 14.38
C MET A 339 0.12 -5.37 15.55
N GLY A 340 -0.59 -6.15 16.37
CA GLY A 340 0.01 -6.93 17.47
C GLY A 340 1.01 -7.97 16.98
N GLY A 341 0.64 -8.81 16.02
CA GLY A 341 1.55 -9.82 15.45
C GLY A 341 2.81 -9.21 14.82
N GLY A 342 2.63 -8.14 14.03
CA GLY A 342 3.74 -7.41 13.40
C GLY A 342 4.66 -6.72 14.41
N PHE A 343 4.08 -6.09 15.44
CA PHE A 343 4.81 -5.51 16.55
C PHE A 343 5.64 -6.55 17.30
N CYS A 344 5.07 -7.70 17.67
CA CYS A 344 5.78 -8.74 18.43
C CYS A 344 7.03 -9.26 17.70
N ILE A 345 6.92 -9.59 16.41
CA ILE A 345 8.07 -10.08 15.62
C ILE A 345 9.11 -8.96 15.38
N SER A 346 8.66 -7.73 15.14
CA SER A 346 9.56 -6.58 14.97
C SER A 346 10.28 -6.22 16.26
N PHE A 347 9.59 -6.25 17.40
CA PHE A 347 10.16 -6.04 18.72
C PHE A 347 11.24 -7.06 19.05
N LEU A 348 10.99 -8.33 18.71
CA LEU A 348 11.97 -9.40 18.85
C LEU A 348 13.21 -9.18 17.96
N SER A 349 13.05 -8.70 16.73
CA SER A 349 14.19 -8.43 15.85
C SER A 349 15.10 -7.31 16.37
N TYR A 350 14.53 -6.25 16.96
CA TYR A 350 15.32 -5.21 17.63
C TYR A 350 16.10 -5.71 18.87
N GLN A 351 15.78 -6.88 19.45
CA GLN A 351 16.57 -7.48 20.55
C GLN A 351 17.91 -8.09 20.11
N TRP A 352 18.18 -8.13 18.80
CA TRP A 352 19.48 -8.48 18.23
C TRP A 352 20.25 -7.27 17.69
N VAL A 353 19.69 -6.06 17.69
CA VAL A 353 20.31 -4.84 17.14
C VAL A 353 20.92 -4.01 18.27
N LYS A 354 22.26 -3.96 18.33
CA LYS A 354 23.00 -3.30 19.42
C LYS A 354 22.55 -1.85 19.61
N GLY A 355 22.30 -1.47 20.86
CA GLY A 355 21.75 -0.16 21.24
C GLY A 355 20.22 -0.10 21.37
N PHE A 356 19.47 -1.08 20.82
CA PHE A 356 18.01 -1.18 20.97
C PHE A 356 17.56 -2.40 21.79
N ASN A 357 18.51 -3.27 22.20
CA ASN A 357 18.26 -4.41 23.07
C ASN A 357 17.75 -3.98 24.46
N ILE A 358 16.59 -4.49 24.86
CA ILE A 358 16.03 -4.35 26.22
C ILE A 358 16.51 -5.51 27.08
N PHE A 359 16.51 -6.73 26.54
CA PHE A 359 17.11 -7.88 27.18
C PHE A 359 18.62 -7.88 26.92
N LYS A 360 19.43 -8.12 27.97
CA LYS A 360 20.91 -8.05 27.91
C LYS A 360 21.49 -9.24 27.12
N ASN A 361 21.37 -9.16 25.79
CA ASN A 361 21.76 -10.20 24.86
C ASN A 361 23.24 -10.09 24.49
N ARG A 362 24.01 -11.18 24.69
CA ARG A 362 25.46 -11.21 24.41
C ARG A 362 25.78 -11.25 22.91
N HIS A 363 24.79 -11.60 22.08
CA HIS A 363 24.89 -11.70 20.61
C HIS A 363 24.27 -10.48 19.91
N ALA A 364 24.46 -9.28 20.47
CA ALA A 364 24.04 -8.04 19.84
C ALA A 364 24.90 -7.76 18.58
N MET A 365 24.27 -7.54 17.43
CA MET A 365 24.97 -7.31 16.17
C MET A 365 25.31 -5.83 15.99
N ASP A 366 26.59 -5.57 15.68
CA ASP A 366 27.12 -4.23 15.34
C ASP A 366 26.85 -3.85 13.88
N CYS A 367 26.88 -4.81 12.96
CA CYS A 367 26.65 -4.62 11.53
C CYS A 367 25.50 -5.49 10.99
N PRO A 368 24.81 -5.11 9.90
CA PRO A 368 23.79 -5.94 9.26
C PRO A 368 24.37 -7.25 8.70
N LEU A 369 23.62 -8.35 8.84
CA LEU A 369 24.06 -9.73 8.49
C LEU A 369 24.51 -9.92 7.04
N SER A 370 24.01 -9.10 6.11
CA SER A 370 24.37 -9.21 4.68
C SER A 370 25.63 -8.41 4.32
N GLN A 371 26.09 -7.51 5.19
CA GLN A 371 27.14 -6.53 4.88
C GLN A 371 28.47 -6.88 5.56
N LYS A 372 29.58 -6.48 4.95
CA LYS A 372 30.90 -6.55 5.58
C LYS A 372 30.99 -5.54 6.72
N ALA A 373 31.58 -5.96 7.83
CA ALA A 373 31.64 -5.20 9.09
C ALA A 373 32.34 -3.83 8.98
N GLU A 374 33.25 -3.67 8.02
CA GLU A 374 34.04 -2.45 7.78
C GLU A 374 33.15 -1.21 7.48
N CYS A 375 32.06 -1.39 6.73
CA CYS A 375 31.19 -0.28 6.29
C CYS A 375 29.68 -0.50 6.59
N GLY A 376 29.27 -1.64 7.14
CA GLY A 376 27.86 -1.95 7.37
C GLY A 376 27.26 -1.23 8.58
N LYS A 377 26.33 -0.30 8.36
CA LYS A 377 25.67 0.51 9.41
C LYS A 377 24.15 0.31 9.42
N PHE A 378 23.55 0.29 10.61
CA PHE A 378 22.10 0.31 10.79
C PHE A 378 21.55 1.73 10.61
N ASN A 379 20.68 1.92 9.62
CA ASN A 379 20.06 3.19 9.26
C ASN A 379 18.75 3.41 10.06
N VAL A 380 18.87 3.46 11.38
CA VAL A 380 17.73 3.56 12.31
C VAL A 380 17.59 4.99 12.86
N PRO A 381 16.48 5.70 12.61
CA PRO A 381 16.28 7.06 13.13
C PRO A 381 16.28 7.08 14.67
N SER A 382 17.22 7.82 15.25
CA SER A 382 17.46 7.90 16.70
C SER A 382 16.77 9.10 17.39
N ASN A 383 16.20 10.04 16.63
CA ASN A 383 15.62 11.26 17.18
C ASN A 383 14.39 10.97 18.06
N LYS A 384 14.47 11.37 19.34
CA LYS A 384 13.43 11.20 20.36
C LYS A 384 12.51 12.42 20.51
N ILE A 385 12.88 13.57 19.93
CA ILE A 385 12.14 14.82 20.06
C ILE A 385 10.78 14.69 19.35
N ILE A 386 9.73 15.24 19.96
CA ILE A 386 8.39 15.32 19.39
C ILE A 386 8.28 16.68 18.70
N ASP A 387 8.37 16.69 17.37
CA ASP A 387 8.23 17.91 16.58
C ASP A 387 6.75 18.21 16.31
N ILE A 388 6.35 19.49 16.25
CA ILE A 388 4.98 19.87 15.84
C ILE A 388 4.63 19.32 14.45
N ASN A 389 5.62 19.27 13.54
CA ASN A 389 5.51 18.70 12.21
C ASN A 389 5.16 17.20 12.21
N LEU A 390 5.63 16.45 13.21
CA LEU A 390 5.25 15.06 13.38
C LEU A 390 3.76 14.96 13.70
N ILE A 391 3.29 15.71 14.69
CA ILE A 391 1.88 15.68 15.12
C ILE A 391 0.97 16.10 13.97
N ILE A 392 1.27 17.21 13.29
CA ILE A 392 0.51 17.67 12.11
C ILE A 392 0.52 16.59 11.01
N GLY A 393 1.68 16.01 10.69
CA GLY A 393 1.80 14.96 9.69
C GLY A 393 0.94 13.73 10.00
N GLU A 394 0.97 13.26 11.26
CA GLU A 394 0.23 12.07 11.70
C GLU A 394 -1.28 12.33 11.80
N VAL A 395 -1.70 13.54 12.19
CA VAL A 395 -3.12 13.96 12.14
C VAL A 395 -3.61 13.99 10.69
N LEU A 396 -2.87 14.61 9.76
CA LEU A 396 -3.24 14.63 8.33
C LEU A 396 -3.23 13.22 7.70
N PHE A 397 -2.27 12.37 8.07
CA PHE A 397 -2.26 10.96 7.69
C PHE A 397 -3.51 10.25 8.17
N GLY A 398 -3.83 10.38 9.46
CA GLY A 398 -5.01 9.78 10.08
C GLY A 398 -6.31 10.24 9.41
N PHE A 399 -6.44 11.54 9.11
CA PHE A 399 -7.58 12.07 8.37
C PHE A 399 -7.71 11.43 6.98
N GLY A 400 -6.63 11.44 6.18
CA GLY A 400 -6.66 10.85 4.84
C GLY A 400 -6.90 9.33 4.85
N TRP A 401 -6.37 8.63 5.85
CA TRP A 401 -6.59 7.19 6.04
C TRP A 401 -8.02 6.89 6.51
N GLY A 402 -8.62 7.72 7.38
CA GLY A 402 -10.00 7.55 7.84
C GLY A 402 -11.05 7.86 6.76
N THR A 403 -10.79 8.84 5.88
CA THR A 403 -11.69 9.14 4.75
C THR A 403 -11.71 8.00 3.73
N ALA A 404 -10.54 7.63 3.17
CA ALA A 404 -10.42 6.64 2.11
C ALA A 404 -10.29 5.19 2.57
N GLY A 405 -9.99 4.90 3.84
CA GLY A 405 -9.76 3.55 4.37
C GLY A 405 -8.47 2.86 3.86
N TRP A 406 -7.68 3.50 3.01
CA TRP A 406 -6.52 2.87 2.34
C TRP A 406 -5.19 3.37 2.91
N CYS A 407 -4.39 2.41 3.39
CA CYS A 407 -3.01 2.61 3.80
C CYS A 407 -2.07 2.37 2.60
N PRO A 408 -0.94 3.08 2.45
CA PRO A 408 -0.02 2.92 1.31
C PRO A 408 0.47 1.50 1.01
N GLY A 409 0.54 0.60 2.00
CA GLY A 409 0.85 -0.83 1.78
C GLY A 409 -0.26 -1.56 0.99
N PRO A 410 -1.47 -1.72 1.56
CA PRO A 410 -2.64 -2.21 0.84
C PRO A 410 -2.95 -1.51 -0.48
N ALA A 411 -2.82 -0.18 -0.53
CA ALA A 411 -3.05 0.60 -1.73
C ALA A 411 -2.04 0.27 -2.85
N MET A 412 -0.80 -0.10 -2.51
CA MET A 412 0.20 -0.55 -3.48
C MET A 412 -0.16 -1.94 -4.03
N PHE A 413 -0.58 -2.85 -3.15
CA PHE A 413 -1.04 -4.18 -3.54
C PHE A 413 -2.21 -4.08 -4.52
N LEU A 414 -3.28 -3.37 -4.15
CA LEU A 414 -4.48 -3.28 -4.98
C LEU A 414 -4.25 -2.49 -6.27
N ALA A 415 -3.33 -1.52 -6.29
CA ALA A 415 -2.95 -0.86 -7.54
C ALA A 415 -2.26 -1.84 -8.51
N PHE A 416 -1.38 -2.73 -8.04
CA PHE A 416 -0.78 -3.78 -8.86
C PHE A 416 -1.74 -4.93 -9.22
N ALA A 417 -2.74 -5.20 -8.37
CA ALA A 417 -3.87 -6.05 -8.72
C ALA A 417 -4.72 -5.43 -9.86
N GLY A 418 -4.73 -4.11 -9.97
CA GLY A 418 -5.38 -3.36 -11.05
C GLY A 418 -6.66 -2.61 -10.64
N TYR A 419 -6.84 -2.25 -9.38
CA TYR A 419 -8.03 -1.51 -8.92
C TYR A 419 -8.04 -0.07 -9.49
N PRO A 420 -9.00 0.31 -10.36
CA PRO A 420 -8.92 1.52 -11.18
C PRO A 420 -8.87 2.81 -10.36
N TYR A 421 -9.68 2.93 -9.29
CA TYR A 421 -9.68 4.15 -8.47
C TYR A 421 -8.40 4.34 -7.65
N LEU A 422 -7.71 3.26 -7.29
CA LEU A 422 -6.41 3.37 -6.63
C LEU A 422 -5.34 3.80 -7.63
N VAL A 423 -5.32 3.22 -8.84
CA VAL A 423 -4.36 3.56 -9.91
C VAL A 423 -4.55 4.99 -10.41
N TYR A 424 -5.78 5.41 -10.72
CA TYR A 424 -6.04 6.68 -11.42
C TYR A 424 -6.33 7.88 -10.52
N ARG A 425 -6.69 7.68 -9.25
CA ARG A 425 -7.11 8.78 -8.35
C ARG A 425 -6.26 8.84 -7.10
N TRP A 426 -6.19 7.74 -6.34
CA TRP A 426 -5.52 7.73 -5.04
C TRP A 426 -4.00 7.89 -5.16
N TRP A 427 -3.33 7.10 -6.01
CA TRP A 427 -1.88 7.18 -6.19
C TRP A 427 -1.40 8.54 -6.76
N PRO A 428 -2.01 9.09 -7.83
CA PRO A 428 -1.67 10.43 -8.31
C PRO A 428 -1.82 11.50 -7.22
N MET A 429 -2.91 11.50 -6.45
CA MET A 429 -3.09 12.46 -5.36
C MET A 429 -2.14 12.22 -4.18
N PHE A 430 -1.79 10.97 -3.86
CA PHE A 430 -0.74 10.64 -2.89
C PHE A 430 0.63 11.20 -3.31
N PHE A 431 0.96 11.15 -4.61
CA PHE A 431 2.18 11.72 -5.14
C PHE A 431 2.19 13.25 -5.12
N VAL A 432 1.08 13.90 -5.51
CA VAL A 432 0.92 15.37 -5.38
C VAL A 432 1.04 15.80 -3.92
N GLY A 433 0.34 15.12 -3.00
CA GLY A 433 0.43 15.39 -1.57
C GLY A 433 1.84 15.17 -1.01
N SER A 434 2.51 14.09 -1.42
CA SER A 434 3.90 13.83 -1.02
C SER A 434 4.87 14.93 -1.49
N PHE A 435 4.70 15.41 -2.71
CA PHE A 435 5.51 16.51 -3.24
C PHE A 435 5.29 17.81 -2.46
N ILE A 436 4.04 18.18 -2.19
CA ILE A 436 3.69 19.37 -1.39
C ILE A 436 4.23 19.26 0.04
N GLY A 437 4.10 18.08 0.68
CA GLY A 437 4.64 17.84 2.01
C GLY A 437 6.16 18.01 2.08
N GLU A 438 6.89 17.62 1.03
CA GLU A 438 8.33 17.88 0.94
C GLU A 438 8.65 19.38 0.77
N GLN A 439 7.88 20.11 -0.04
CA GLN A 439 8.07 21.56 -0.21
C GLN A 439 7.81 22.33 1.10
N ILE A 440 6.75 21.97 1.84
CA ILE A 440 6.46 22.56 3.17
C ILE A 440 7.63 22.31 4.12
N LYS A 441 8.13 21.08 4.18
CA LYS A 441 9.28 20.72 5.02
C LYS A 441 10.54 21.51 4.65
N ASN A 442 10.85 21.64 3.37
CA ASN A 442 12.01 22.41 2.88
C ASN A 442 11.88 23.91 3.22
N LEU A 443 10.67 24.47 3.11
CA LEU A 443 10.40 25.86 3.50
C LEU A 443 10.61 26.08 5.00
N GLN A 444 10.12 25.18 5.85
CA GLN A 444 10.30 25.24 7.30
C GLN A 444 11.77 25.16 7.71
N THR A 445 12.58 24.29 7.06
CA THR A 445 14.02 24.23 7.30
C THR A 445 14.69 25.56 6.99
N ARG A 446 14.40 26.17 5.83
CA ARG A 446 14.95 27.48 5.43
C ARG A 446 14.56 28.62 6.36
N LEU A 447 13.32 28.64 6.84
CA LEU A 447 12.87 29.63 7.82
C LEU A 447 13.65 29.50 9.13
N LYS A 448 13.83 28.27 9.62
CA LYS A 448 14.59 27.99 10.83
C LYS A 448 16.07 28.35 10.68
N GLU A 449 16.69 28.03 9.54
CA GLU A 449 18.06 28.44 9.20
C GLU A 449 18.21 29.97 9.26
N ARG A 450 17.24 30.70 8.70
CA ARG A 450 17.20 32.18 8.70
C ARG A 450 17.01 32.79 10.09
N GLU A 451 16.26 32.13 10.98
CA GLU A 451 16.13 32.53 12.39
C GLU A 451 17.40 32.24 13.21
N THR A 452 18.15 31.19 12.87
CA THR A 452 19.38 30.81 13.58
C THR A 452 20.64 31.53 13.13
N SER A 453 20.61 32.24 12.00
CA SER A 453 21.69 33.10 11.55
C SER A 453 21.41 34.53 12.06
N PRO A 454 22.13 35.04 13.07
CA PRO A 454 21.96 36.43 13.48
C PRO A 454 22.35 37.33 12.31
N THR A 455 21.57 38.39 12.08
CA THR A 455 22.02 39.51 11.27
C THR A 455 23.19 40.18 11.98
N ASP A 456 24.38 40.05 11.42
CA ASP A 456 25.58 40.81 11.82
C ASP A 456 25.48 42.25 11.28
N ASP A 457 24.35 42.92 11.60
CA ASP A 457 23.97 44.26 11.13
C ASP A 457 24.38 45.34 12.16
N THR A 458 25.67 45.37 12.48
CA THR A 458 26.33 46.60 12.96
C THR A 458 27.69 46.75 12.27
N GLY A 459 27.66 47.05 10.97
CA GLY A 459 28.85 47.23 10.14
C GLY A 459 28.57 48.04 8.87
N ILE A 460 28.49 49.38 9.01
CA ILE A 460 28.59 50.28 7.86
C ILE A 460 30.03 50.20 7.32
N GLN A 461 30.19 50.29 5.99
CA GLN A 461 31.44 50.14 5.19
C GLN A 461 31.73 48.67 4.78
N GLU A 462 31.97 48.30 3.51
CA GLU A 462 32.17 49.09 2.28
C GLU A 462 31.36 48.54 1.08
N GLU A 463 30.59 49.40 0.40
CA GLU A 463 30.43 49.24 -1.06
C GLU A 463 31.70 49.79 -1.72
N THR A 464 32.53 48.95 -2.37
CA THR A 464 33.32 49.28 -3.58
C THR A 464 34.25 48.11 -3.96
N LYS A 465 34.21 47.71 -5.25
CA LYS A 465 34.99 46.63 -5.90
C LYS A 465 34.60 45.20 -5.43
N GLN A 466 34.51 44.20 -6.30
CA GLN A 466 35.06 44.11 -7.66
C GLN A 466 34.21 43.16 -8.53
N ASP A 467 33.52 43.72 -9.54
CA ASP A 467 32.78 42.95 -10.53
C ASP A 467 33.15 43.47 -11.93
N ILE A 468 34.33 43.07 -12.42
CA ILE A 468 34.83 43.36 -13.78
C ILE A 468 35.56 42.12 -14.32
N ASN A 469 35.06 41.63 -15.46
CA ASN A 469 35.59 40.56 -16.32
C ASN A 469 35.61 39.12 -15.72
N SER A 470 35.30 38.06 -16.48
CA SER A 470 35.18 37.97 -17.95
C SER A 470 34.08 37.01 -18.42
N LYS A 471 33.39 37.40 -19.50
CA LYS A 471 32.70 36.52 -20.46
C LYS A 471 33.18 36.94 -21.87
N HIS A 472 33.18 36.01 -22.83
CA HIS A 472 33.89 36.08 -24.12
C HIS A 472 35.42 35.94 -24.01
N ASP A 473 36.12 35.27 -24.93
CA ASP A 473 35.66 34.51 -26.11
C ASP A 473 36.61 33.35 -26.45
N ASP A 474 36.14 32.45 -27.34
CA ASP A 474 36.93 31.36 -27.92
C ASP A 474 38.11 31.86 -28.80
N THR A 475 38.95 30.92 -29.26
CA THR A 475 39.59 30.89 -30.60
C THR A 475 41.14 30.98 -30.65
N ILE A 476 41.76 29.79 -30.77
CA ILE A 476 42.86 29.43 -31.71
C ILE A 476 44.35 29.74 -31.37
N SER A 477 45.13 28.65 -31.54
CA SER A 477 46.52 28.46 -32.00
C SER A 477 47.77 28.71 -31.14
N ASN A 478 48.51 27.60 -31.03
CA ASN A 478 49.92 27.42 -31.39
C ASN A 478 51.07 27.81 -30.46
N SER A 479 51.78 26.73 -30.13
CA SER A 479 53.22 26.49 -30.33
C SER A 479 54.23 26.99 -29.30
N THR A 480 54.99 25.99 -28.82
CA THR A 480 56.43 26.02 -28.50
C THR A 480 56.93 27.01 -27.45
N LEU A 481 57.52 26.48 -26.38
CA LEU A 481 58.98 26.41 -26.26
C LEU A 481 59.43 25.47 -25.13
N ASP A 482 60.56 24.80 -25.33
CA ASP A 482 61.21 23.88 -24.39
C ASP A 482 62.04 24.60 -23.32
N ALA A 483 62.15 24.00 -22.13
CA ALA A 483 63.31 23.95 -21.20
C ALA A 483 62.82 23.35 -19.86
N ASP A 484 63.17 22.13 -19.46
CA ASP A 484 64.49 21.62 -19.03
C ASP A 484 64.85 21.97 -17.57
N LYS A 485 65.38 20.96 -16.85
CA LYS A 485 65.88 20.94 -15.45
C LYS A 485 64.85 21.08 -14.31
N SER A 486 65.04 20.42 -13.16
CA SER A 486 65.95 19.31 -12.80
C SER A 486 65.56 18.72 -11.45
N ASP A 487 66.02 17.49 -11.17
CA ASP A 487 66.05 16.81 -9.88
C ASP A 487 66.11 17.71 -8.62
N PHE A 488 65.33 17.36 -7.60
CA PHE A 488 65.90 17.17 -6.26
C PHE A 488 65.09 16.17 -5.42
N ASP A 489 65.72 15.03 -5.13
CA ASP A 489 65.26 14.00 -4.20
C ASP A 489 65.84 14.28 -2.80
N LYS A 490 65.02 14.21 -1.73
CA LYS A 490 65.29 13.45 -0.48
C LYS A 490 64.37 13.74 0.71
N ASN A 491 63.82 12.64 1.23
CA ASN A 491 63.80 12.17 2.64
C ASN A 491 63.56 13.12 3.83
N GLN A 492 62.61 12.64 4.67
CA GLN A 492 62.64 12.57 6.15
C GLN A 492 62.81 13.86 6.98
N VAL A 493 61.92 14.02 7.97
CA VAL A 493 62.21 13.65 9.38
C VAL A 493 60.93 13.76 10.22
N ASP A 494 60.71 12.80 11.12
CA ASP A 494 59.70 12.87 12.17
C ASP A 494 59.97 14.03 13.14
N LEU A 495 58.93 14.74 13.60
CA LEU A 495 58.98 15.33 14.93
C LEU A 495 57.61 15.45 15.60
N THR A 496 57.54 14.86 16.78
CA THR A 496 56.38 14.82 17.68
C THR A 496 56.39 16.02 18.63
N VAL A 497 55.26 16.26 19.31
CA VAL A 497 55.08 17.14 20.49
C VAL A 497 54.88 18.65 20.21
N ALA A 498 53.62 19.08 20.30
CA ALA A 498 53.13 19.94 21.38
C ALA A 498 51.61 19.76 21.55
#